data_AF-A0A937IJG0-F1
#
_entry.id   AF-A0A937IJG0-F1
#
_cell.length_a   1.000
_cell.length_b   1.000
_cell.length_c   1.000
_cell.angle_alpha   90.00
_cell.angle_beta   90.00
_cell.angle_gamma   90.00
#
_symmetry.space_group_name_H-M   'P 1'
#
loop_
_entity.id
_entity.type
_entity.pdbx_description
1 polymer ?
#
loop_
_entity_poly.entity_id
_entity_poly.type
_entity_poly.pdbx_seq_one_letter_code
_entity_poly.pdbx_strand_id
1 'polypeptide(L)'
;MRAVSVTISAAAFLIAGFAAYFMAGITVGWIEDISARAVKKRLVMEGFDWASVQTDGLEVILEGDAPSEARRFNALAAAGAVVEAARVIDNFTIQDKGPLIAPKFSVEILRNDTGISIIGLIPTSSGKKGLVKRISTIADNLPVADFLETADYPVPKNWPSAISFSLLALERLERSKISVGQGWVKIEAIGDSPEQKAKLRAELVRRTPSNIRSQILISAPRPVITPFTLRFRINDQRSLFDACSAGSTDDANLILNAAKASGFNGSQVCRQGLGSPSPQWGYAAALVIGALAKIGQGSVAMSDADVSLTAIAGTDPILFERITRRLESELPDVFVLQKTLLVETDDKEGQEPPAMVATLSPEGQVQVRGPVLDALAQSTLKSFAFATFGTKDVLLETKIRETLPAGWSVRTMVSLAALSELNSGLVEVSPNLISISGLTGDKATSTKISQILLDRMGNSALFELDVTYREELDPLARLLDKNECLKEVTNLVKSNKITFEPSSTTLDTNSQKTIAAIAEVLSQCAEVQIEIGGHTDSQGGEEMNLNLSQSRADSVLNALRSEKVKMKTLTSIGY
;
A
#
# COMPACT_ATOMS: atom_id res chain seq x y z
N MET A 1 -89.58 -71.05 52.26
CA MET A 1 -90.03 -69.88 51.46
C MET A 1 -89.26 -68.59 51.74
N ARG A 2 -88.78 -68.29 52.96
CA ARG A 2 -88.02 -67.04 53.24
C ARG A 2 -86.62 -66.94 52.61
N ALA A 3 -85.89 -68.05 52.42
CA ALA A 3 -84.55 -68.01 51.82
C ALA A 3 -84.58 -67.63 50.33
N VAL A 4 -85.64 -68.02 49.60
CA VAL A 4 -85.80 -67.75 48.17
C VAL A 4 -86.11 -66.28 47.89
N SER A 5 -86.84 -65.59 48.78
CA SER A 5 -87.13 -64.16 48.61
C SER A 5 -85.89 -63.27 48.85
N VAL A 6 -85.00 -63.68 49.76
CA VAL A 6 -83.76 -62.95 50.05
C VAL A 6 -82.74 -63.11 48.90
N THR A 7 -82.61 -64.32 48.33
CA THR A 7 -81.71 -64.55 47.19
C THR A 7 -82.18 -63.84 45.92
N ILE A 8 -83.48 -63.80 45.65
CA ILE A 8 -84.05 -63.04 44.51
C ILE A 8 -83.81 -61.53 44.68
N SER A 9 -84.01 -61.00 45.90
CA SER A 9 -83.77 -59.58 46.17
C SER A 9 -82.28 -59.21 46.04
N ALA A 10 -81.38 -60.05 46.58
CA ALA A 10 -79.94 -59.85 46.43
C ALA A 10 -79.47 -59.94 44.97
N ALA A 11 -80.02 -60.89 44.19
CA ALA A 11 -79.75 -60.99 42.76
C ALA A 11 -80.25 -59.77 41.99
N ALA A 12 -81.44 -59.24 42.31
CA ALA A 12 -81.97 -58.02 41.70
C ALA A 12 -81.10 -56.78 42.00
N PHE A 13 -80.60 -56.65 43.23
CA PHE A 13 -79.65 -55.57 43.59
C PHE A 13 -78.30 -55.71 42.87
N LEU A 14 -77.77 -56.92 42.74
CA LEU A 14 -76.53 -57.16 41.99
C LEU A 14 -76.69 -56.87 40.50
N ILE A 15 -77.82 -57.28 39.90
CA ILE A 15 -78.15 -56.97 38.50
C ILE A 15 -78.31 -55.47 38.30
N ALA A 16 -79.03 -54.78 39.21
CA ALA A 16 -79.20 -53.33 39.15
C ALA A 16 -77.86 -52.60 39.32
N GLY A 17 -76.99 -53.05 40.23
CA GLY A 17 -75.65 -52.49 40.42
C GLY A 17 -74.76 -52.71 39.20
N PHE A 18 -74.78 -53.90 38.60
CA PHE A 18 -74.02 -54.20 37.39
C PHE A 18 -74.53 -53.39 36.18
N ALA A 19 -75.85 -53.27 36.03
CA ALA A 19 -76.47 -52.45 35.01
C ALA A 19 -76.14 -50.97 35.18
N ALA A 20 -76.17 -50.45 36.43
CA ALA A 20 -75.80 -49.07 36.73
C ALA A 20 -74.31 -48.79 36.43
N TYR A 21 -73.42 -49.71 36.81
CA TYR A 21 -71.99 -49.61 36.49
C TYR A 21 -71.74 -49.60 34.98
N PHE A 22 -72.39 -50.49 34.24
CA PHE A 22 -72.25 -50.57 32.79
C PHE A 22 -72.83 -49.32 32.09
N MET A 23 -74.00 -48.85 32.53
CA MET A 23 -74.60 -47.61 32.04
C MET A 23 -73.74 -46.39 32.36
N ALA A 24 -73.12 -46.33 33.54
CA ALA A 24 -72.18 -45.27 33.90
C ALA A 24 -70.95 -45.28 32.98
N GLY A 25 -70.37 -46.46 32.72
CA GLY A 25 -69.25 -46.61 31.77
C GLY A 25 -69.60 -46.16 30.36
N ILE A 26 -70.78 -46.53 29.85
CA ILE A 26 -71.28 -46.06 28.54
C ILE A 26 -71.45 -44.54 28.54
N THR A 27 -72.01 -43.98 29.61
CA THR A 27 -72.27 -42.54 29.71
C THR A 27 -70.98 -41.73 29.75
N VAL A 28 -69.98 -42.19 30.51
CA VAL A 28 -68.64 -41.58 30.57
C VAL A 28 -67.99 -41.59 29.18
N GLY A 29 -67.91 -42.76 28.54
CA GLY A 29 -67.33 -42.86 27.20
C GLY A 29 -68.06 -42.02 26.15
N TRP A 30 -69.39 -41.89 26.26
CA TRP A 30 -70.18 -41.05 25.37
C TRP A 30 -69.87 -39.55 25.55
N ILE A 31 -69.71 -39.09 26.80
CA ILE A 31 -69.37 -37.70 27.12
C ILE A 31 -67.93 -37.38 26.68
N GLU A 32 -66.99 -38.28 26.94
CA GLU A 32 -65.60 -38.19 26.50
C GLU A 32 -65.52 -38.07 24.97
N ASP A 33 -66.17 -39.00 24.24
CA ASP A 33 -66.16 -39.02 22.77
C ASP A 33 -66.79 -37.75 22.15
N ILE A 34 -67.84 -37.21 22.75
CA ILE A 34 -68.47 -35.97 22.28
C ILE A 34 -67.53 -34.78 22.52
N SER A 35 -66.96 -34.69 23.72
CA SER A 35 -66.07 -33.60 24.13
C SER A 35 -64.79 -33.61 23.27
N ALA A 36 -64.16 -34.78 23.11
CA ALA A 36 -62.97 -34.96 22.29
C ALA A 36 -63.23 -34.56 20.83
N ARG A 37 -64.34 -35.01 20.23
CA ARG A 37 -64.68 -34.67 18.84
C ARG A 37 -64.99 -33.19 18.67
N ALA A 38 -65.71 -32.57 19.61
CA ALA A 38 -66.06 -31.16 19.54
C ALA A 38 -64.82 -30.26 19.63
N VAL A 39 -63.94 -30.53 20.60
CA VAL A 39 -62.69 -29.77 20.80
C VAL A 39 -61.74 -30.00 19.63
N LYS A 40 -61.53 -31.25 19.20
CA LYS A 40 -60.68 -31.58 18.05
C LYS A 40 -61.15 -30.87 16.77
N LYS A 41 -62.47 -30.87 16.52
CA LYS A 41 -63.03 -30.16 15.36
C LYS A 41 -62.75 -28.67 15.44
N ARG A 42 -62.87 -28.05 16.62
CA ARG A 42 -62.59 -26.62 16.81
C ARG A 42 -61.11 -26.29 16.57
N LEU A 43 -60.20 -27.09 17.14
CA LEU A 43 -58.77 -26.89 17.00
C LEU A 43 -58.31 -26.99 15.55
N VAL A 44 -58.80 -27.99 14.81
CA VAL A 44 -58.50 -28.13 13.37
C VAL A 44 -59.06 -26.96 12.55
N MET A 45 -60.29 -26.49 12.85
CA MET A 45 -60.87 -25.34 12.14
C MET A 45 -60.11 -24.03 12.37
N GLU A 46 -59.47 -23.87 13.53
CA GLU A 46 -58.60 -22.72 13.84
C GLU A 46 -57.13 -22.93 13.40
N GLY A 47 -56.84 -24.05 12.72
CA GLY A 47 -55.51 -24.37 12.19
C GLY A 47 -54.50 -24.75 13.27
N PHE A 48 -54.95 -25.38 14.36
CA PHE A 48 -54.10 -25.97 15.40
C PHE A 48 -53.90 -27.47 15.17
N ASP A 49 -53.50 -27.86 13.96
CA ASP A 49 -53.36 -29.27 13.56
C ASP A 49 -52.27 -30.04 14.31
N TRP A 50 -51.38 -29.32 14.99
CA TRP A 50 -50.32 -29.83 15.86
C TRP A 50 -50.82 -30.21 17.25
N ALA A 51 -52.07 -29.88 17.61
CA ALA A 51 -52.65 -30.18 18.91
C ALA A 51 -53.46 -31.50 18.88
N SER A 52 -53.07 -32.46 19.71
CA SER A 52 -53.86 -33.65 20.02
C SER A 52 -54.76 -33.43 21.23
N VAL A 53 -55.93 -34.07 21.21
CA VAL A 53 -56.95 -33.99 22.26
C VAL A 53 -57.13 -35.37 22.86
N GLN A 54 -56.96 -35.49 24.17
CA GLN A 54 -57.34 -36.65 24.97
C GLN A 54 -58.40 -36.24 25.99
N THR A 55 -59.20 -37.18 26.46
CA THR A 55 -60.24 -36.93 27.45
C THR A 55 -60.22 -38.00 28.52
N ASP A 56 -60.36 -37.60 29.79
CA ASP A 56 -60.49 -38.48 30.95
C ASP A 56 -61.65 -37.97 31.82
N GLY A 57 -62.78 -38.66 31.77
CA GLY A 57 -64.04 -38.26 32.37
C GLY A 57 -64.54 -36.91 31.86
N LEU A 58 -64.35 -35.87 32.68
CA LEU A 58 -64.71 -34.49 32.34
C LEU A 58 -63.50 -33.66 31.91
N GLU A 59 -62.27 -34.11 32.11
CA GLU A 59 -61.07 -33.36 31.76
C GLU A 59 -60.71 -33.54 30.29
N VAL A 60 -60.19 -32.48 29.67
CA VAL A 60 -59.71 -32.46 28.30
C VAL A 60 -58.22 -32.11 28.33
N ILE A 61 -57.37 -33.08 28.01
CA ILE A 61 -55.92 -32.92 28.00
C ILE A 61 -55.49 -32.58 26.57
N LEU A 62 -54.80 -31.47 26.42
CA LEU A 62 -54.26 -31.00 25.14
C LEU A 62 -52.75 -31.18 25.09
N GLU A 63 -52.28 -31.84 24.04
CA GLU A 63 -50.88 -32.24 23.88
C GLU A 63 -50.35 -31.87 22.50
N GLY A 64 -49.02 -31.75 22.39
CA GLY A 64 -48.33 -31.49 21.12
C GLY A 64 -47.30 -30.38 21.21
N ASP A 65 -46.55 -30.21 20.12
CA ASP A 65 -45.48 -29.21 20.03
C ASP A 65 -45.99 -27.90 19.41
N ALA A 66 -46.25 -26.90 20.25
CA ALA A 66 -46.68 -25.58 19.84
C ALA A 66 -45.57 -24.80 19.11
N PRO A 67 -45.83 -24.20 17.93
CA PRO A 67 -44.83 -23.41 17.19
C PRO A 67 -44.38 -22.12 17.91
N SER A 68 -45.16 -21.63 18.87
CA SER A 68 -44.85 -20.48 19.71
C SER A 68 -45.76 -20.44 20.93
N GLU A 69 -45.36 -19.70 21.96
CA GLU A 69 -46.17 -19.50 23.17
C GLU A 69 -47.53 -18.85 22.87
N ALA A 70 -47.59 -17.88 21.95
CA ALA A 70 -48.84 -17.28 21.52
C ALA A 70 -49.80 -18.30 20.86
N ARG A 71 -49.26 -19.25 20.07
CA ARG A 71 -50.08 -20.30 19.43
C ARG A 71 -50.56 -21.33 20.46
N ARG A 72 -49.77 -21.66 21.47
CA ARG A 72 -50.18 -22.47 22.64
C ARG A 72 -51.37 -21.84 23.35
N PHE A 73 -51.27 -20.57 23.74
CA PHE A 73 -52.34 -19.87 24.44
C PHE A 73 -53.64 -19.78 23.62
N ASN A 74 -53.54 -19.52 22.31
CA ASN A 74 -54.71 -19.47 21.45
C ASN A 74 -55.40 -20.84 21.31
N ALA A 75 -54.65 -21.93 21.28
CA ALA A 75 -55.20 -23.29 21.24
C ALA A 75 -55.96 -23.63 22.55
N LEU A 76 -55.41 -23.26 23.71
CA LEU A 76 -56.09 -23.44 25.01
C LEU A 76 -57.39 -22.64 25.07
N ALA A 77 -57.37 -21.39 24.61
CA ALA A 77 -58.56 -20.53 24.58
C ALA A 77 -59.63 -21.08 23.62
N ALA A 78 -59.23 -21.60 22.45
CA ALA A 78 -60.14 -22.21 21.49
C ALA A 78 -60.82 -23.48 22.04
N ALA A 79 -60.10 -24.30 22.81
CA ALA A 79 -60.67 -25.44 23.50
C ALA A 79 -61.59 -25.03 24.66
N GLY A 80 -61.18 -24.04 25.45
CA GLY A 80 -61.96 -23.46 26.56
C GLY A 80 -63.24 -22.73 26.13
N ALA A 81 -63.44 -22.49 24.82
CA ALA A 81 -64.69 -21.99 24.27
C ALA A 81 -65.71 -23.10 23.96
N VAL A 82 -65.26 -24.36 23.86
CA VAL A 82 -66.08 -25.55 23.56
C VAL A 82 -66.46 -26.29 24.84
N VAL A 83 -65.50 -26.41 25.76
CA VAL A 83 -65.67 -26.95 27.11
C VAL A 83 -65.26 -25.90 28.12
N GLU A 84 -65.76 -25.97 29.35
CA GLU A 84 -65.37 -25.02 30.39
C GLU A 84 -63.84 -24.99 30.59
N ALA A 85 -63.24 -23.81 30.59
CA ALA A 85 -61.79 -23.64 30.63
C ALA A 85 -61.11 -24.32 31.83
N ALA A 86 -61.81 -24.44 32.97
CA ALA A 86 -61.31 -25.13 34.16
C ALA A 86 -61.08 -26.65 33.95
N ARG A 87 -61.65 -27.23 32.89
CA ARG A 87 -61.54 -28.65 32.52
C ARG A 87 -60.43 -28.91 31.51
N VAL A 88 -59.77 -27.88 31.00
CA VAL A 88 -58.73 -28.00 29.97
C VAL A 88 -57.36 -28.10 30.63
N ILE A 89 -56.69 -29.23 30.47
CA ILE A 89 -55.34 -29.49 30.96
C ILE A 89 -54.35 -29.22 29.83
N ASP A 90 -53.38 -28.38 30.12
CA ASP A 90 -52.33 -27.98 29.18
C ASP A 90 -51.10 -28.86 29.36
N ASN A 91 -50.83 -29.67 28.35
CA ASN A 91 -49.65 -30.54 28.27
C ASN A 91 -48.87 -30.27 26.97
N PHE A 92 -48.90 -29.03 26.48
CA PHE A 92 -48.15 -28.62 25.29
C PHE A 92 -46.67 -28.35 25.58
N THR A 93 -45.80 -28.74 24.65
CA THR A 93 -44.39 -28.36 24.58
C THR A 93 -44.19 -27.24 23.54
N ILE A 94 -43.12 -26.43 23.63
CA ILE A 94 -42.85 -25.38 22.63
C ILE A 94 -41.74 -25.87 21.70
N GLN A 95 -41.95 -25.80 20.37
CA GLN A 95 -40.91 -26.10 19.39
C GLN A 95 -39.74 -25.13 19.57
N ASP A 96 -38.59 -25.65 19.99
CA ASP A 96 -37.37 -24.88 20.19
C ASP A 96 -36.88 -24.30 18.86
N LYS A 97 -36.77 -22.96 18.77
CA LYS A 97 -36.21 -22.31 17.59
C LYS A 97 -34.72 -22.59 17.60
N GLY A 98 -34.23 -23.32 16.59
CA GLY A 98 -32.82 -23.66 16.43
C GLY A 98 -31.87 -22.46 16.64
N PRO A 99 -30.60 -22.71 16.95
CA PRO A 99 -29.68 -21.69 17.44
C PRO A 99 -29.62 -20.47 16.51
N LEU A 100 -29.76 -19.29 17.08
CA LEU A 100 -29.59 -18.00 16.39
C LEU A 100 -28.20 -17.96 15.73
N ILE A 101 -28.15 -18.07 14.40
CA ILE A 101 -26.90 -17.97 13.65
C ILE A 101 -26.48 -16.50 13.66
N ALA A 102 -25.31 -16.21 14.25
CA ALA A 102 -24.77 -14.86 14.29
C ALA A 102 -24.49 -14.33 12.87
N PRO A 103 -24.86 -13.08 12.56
CA PRO A 103 -24.58 -12.48 11.26
C PRO A 103 -23.06 -12.29 11.07
N LYS A 104 -22.62 -12.36 9.81
CA LYS A 104 -21.23 -12.08 9.46
C LYS A 104 -20.98 -10.58 9.48
N PHE A 105 -20.33 -10.08 10.54
CA PHE A 105 -19.84 -8.71 10.59
C PHE A 105 -18.86 -8.42 9.44
N SER A 106 -19.11 -7.30 8.77
CA SER A 106 -18.27 -6.78 7.70
C SER A 106 -18.39 -5.26 7.60
N VAL A 107 -17.32 -4.58 7.21
CA VAL A 107 -17.31 -3.14 6.98
C VAL A 107 -16.58 -2.87 5.67
N GLU A 108 -17.14 -2.00 4.85
CA GLU A 108 -16.49 -1.43 3.68
C GLU A 108 -16.29 0.06 3.89
N ILE A 109 -15.07 0.53 3.67
CA ILE A 109 -14.68 1.93 3.77
C ILE A 109 -14.19 2.36 2.38
N LEU A 110 -14.83 3.38 1.82
CA LEU A 110 -14.46 3.99 0.55
C LEU A 110 -13.91 5.38 0.83
N ARG A 111 -12.70 5.69 0.38
CA ARG A 111 -12.08 7.01 0.49
C ARG A 111 -11.63 7.48 -0.89
N ASN A 112 -11.97 8.73 -1.21
CA ASN A 112 -11.51 9.43 -2.39
C ASN A 112 -11.22 10.91 -2.02
N ASP A 113 -10.85 11.71 -3.02
CA ASP A 113 -10.51 13.13 -2.84
C ASP A 113 -11.69 14.00 -2.37
N THR A 114 -12.93 13.48 -2.41
CA THR A 114 -14.16 14.21 -2.09
C THR A 114 -14.79 13.83 -0.76
N GLY A 115 -14.42 12.69 -0.16
CA GLY A 115 -15.13 12.17 1.01
C GLY A 115 -14.75 10.75 1.41
N ILE A 116 -15.32 10.32 2.54
CA ILE A 116 -15.26 8.95 3.03
C ILE A 116 -16.69 8.40 3.15
N SER A 117 -16.94 7.19 2.68
CA SER A 117 -18.19 6.45 2.90
C SER A 117 -17.92 5.16 3.65
N ILE A 118 -18.71 4.87 4.67
CA ILE A 118 -18.56 3.69 5.51
C ILE A 118 -19.87 2.90 5.49
N ILE A 119 -19.81 1.62 5.14
CA ILE A 119 -20.99 0.78 4.93
C ILE A 119 -20.76 -0.57 5.62
N GLY A 120 -21.75 -1.11 6.32
CA GLY A 120 -21.67 -2.50 6.81
C GLY A 120 -22.31 -2.73 8.18
N LEU A 121 -22.00 -3.87 8.76
CA LEU A 121 -22.56 -4.33 10.04
C LEU A 121 -21.44 -4.55 11.05
N ILE A 122 -21.56 -3.93 12.23
CA ILE A 122 -20.59 -4.06 13.32
C ILE A 122 -21.24 -4.55 14.62
N PRO A 123 -20.46 -5.16 15.54
CA PRO A 123 -20.96 -5.47 16.87
C PRO A 123 -21.30 -4.20 17.65
N THR A 124 -22.41 -4.18 18.39
CA THR A 124 -22.83 -3.03 19.21
C THR A 124 -21.73 -2.58 20.18
N SER A 125 -21.06 -3.55 20.82
CA SER A 125 -19.96 -3.31 21.77
C SER A 125 -18.69 -2.74 21.13
N SER A 126 -18.55 -2.76 19.80
CA SER A 126 -17.43 -2.12 19.09
C SER A 126 -17.54 -0.60 19.01
N GLY A 127 -18.69 -0.02 19.38
CA GLY A 127 -18.87 1.43 19.54
C GLY A 127 -18.87 2.20 18.21
N LYS A 128 -20.00 2.17 17.49
CA LYS A 128 -20.21 2.91 16.22
C LYS A 128 -19.74 4.37 16.28
N LYS A 129 -20.15 5.11 17.31
CA LYS A 129 -19.80 6.53 17.50
C LYS A 129 -18.29 6.76 17.58
N GLY A 130 -17.56 5.87 18.25
CA GLY A 130 -16.10 5.97 18.38
C GLY A 130 -15.40 5.73 17.05
N LEU A 131 -15.86 4.73 16.28
CA LEU A 131 -15.32 4.43 14.96
C LEU A 131 -15.53 5.59 13.97
N VAL A 132 -16.75 6.11 13.89
CA VAL A 132 -17.09 7.25 13.00
C VAL A 132 -16.30 8.49 13.38
N LYS A 133 -16.10 8.76 14.68
CA LYS A 133 -15.28 9.88 15.15
C LYS A 133 -13.82 9.76 14.70
N ARG A 134 -13.21 8.58 14.84
CA ARG A 134 -11.83 8.33 14.38
C ARG A 134 -11.67 8.50 12.87
N ILE A 135 -12.64 8.01 12.10
CA ILE A 135 -12.65 8.17 10.64
C ILE A 135 -12.81 9.64 10.26
N SER A 136 -13.65 10.39 10.98
CA SER A 136 -13.81 11.85 10.77
C SER A 136 -12.52 12.61 11.06
N THR A 137 -11.72 12.18 12.04
CA THR A 137 -10.38 12.75 12.28
C THR A 137 -9.42 12.45 11.14
N ILE A 138 -9.47 11.24 10.56
CA ILE A 138 -8.64 10.86 9.39
C ILE A 138 -9.08 11.61 8.11
N ALA A 139 -10.36 11.94 8.00
CA ALA A 139 -10.94 12.60 6.83
C ALA A 139 -10.46 14.05 6.63
N ASP A 140 -9.92 14.71 7.66
CA ASP A 140 -9.37 16.07 7.63
C ASP A 140 -10.23 17.08 6.81
N ASN A 141 -11.42 17.38 7.35
CA ASN A 141 -12.47 18.23 6.75
C ASN A 141 -13.23 17.66 5.54
N LEU A 142 -12.91 16.45 5.06
CA LEU A 142 -13.75 15.78 4.07
C LEU A 142 -15.06 15.24 4.69
N PRO A 143 -16.19 15.28 3.96
CA PRO A 143 -17.45 14.73 4.44
C PRO A 143 -17.37 13.22 4.65
N VAL A 144 -17.98 12.73 5.75
CA VAL A 144 -18.08 11.30 6.07
C VAL A 144 -19.53 10.85 5.99
N ALA A 145 -19.84 9.95 5.06
CA ALA A 145 -21.13 9.29 4.94
C ALA A 145 -21.14 7.98 5.76
N ASP A 146 -22.04 7.89 6.73
CA ASP A 146 -22.16 6.75 7.65
C ASP A 146 -23.42 5.92 7.34
N PHE A 147 -23.20 4.71 6.83
CA PHE A 147 -24.20 3.67 6.57
C PHE A 147 -23.89 2.39 7.37
N LEU A 148 -23.33 2.53 8.57
CA LEU A 148 -23.08 1.41 9.47
C LEU A 148 -24.34 1.01 10.26
N GLU A 149 -24.60 -0.27 10.35
CA GLU A 149 -25.60 -0.88 11.23
C GLU A 149 -24.92 -1.61 12.39
N THR A 150 -25.66 -1.80 13.50
CA THR A 150 -25.15 -2.51 14.69
C THR A 150 -26.00 -3.74 15.01
N ALA A 151 -25.35 -4.85 15.39
CA ALA A 151 -26.04 -6.02 15.92
C ALA A 151 -25.42 -6.51 17.24
N ASP A 152 -26.27 -6.95 18.16
CA ASP A 152 -25.88 -7.39 19.51
C ASP A 152 -25.49 -8.87 19.52
N TYR A 153 -24.26 -9.15 19.06
CA TYR A 153 -23.64 -10.46 19.10
C TYR A 153 -22.18 -10.36 19.59
N PRO A 154 -21.57 -11.45 20.07
CA PRO A 154 -20.18 -11.46 20.52
C PRO A 154 -19.21 -10.94 19.46
N VAL A 155 -18.23 -10.14 19.90
CA VAL A 155 -17.19 -9.59 19.00
C VAL A 155 -16.29 -10.73 18.52
N PRO A 156 -16.08 -10.89 17.20
CA PRO A 156 -15.15 -11.89 16.69
C PRO A 156 -13.73 -11.63 17.20
N LYS A 157 -13.00 -12.70 17.56
CA LYS A 157 -11.68 -12.63 18.22
C LYS A 157 -10.69 -11.66 17.55
N ASN A 158 -10.62 -11.65 16.22
CA ASN A 158 -9.64 -10.87 15.46
C ASN A 158 -10.20 -9.53 14.92
N TRP A 159 -11.44 -9.19 15.29
CA TRP A 159 -12.14 -8.00 14.81
C TRP A 159 -11.45 -6.68 15.22
N PRO A 160 -11.01 -6.49 16.48
CA PRO A 160 -10.34 -5.25 16.87
C PRO A 160 -9.04 -5.00 16.08
N SER A 161 -8.28 -6.06 15.79
CA SER A 161 -7.07 -6.01 14.96
C SER A 161 -7.39 -5.60 13.54
N ALA A 162 -8.46 -6.17 12.96
CA ALA A 162 -8.89 -5.89 11.59
C ALA A 162 -9.34 -4.43 11.43
N ILE A 163 -10.11 -3.90 12.40
CA ILE A 163 -10.54 -2.50 12.43
C ILE A 163 -9.35 -1.55 12.65
N SER A 164 -8.42 -1.90 13.53
CA SER A 164 -7.23 -1.05 13.76
C SER A 164 -6.33 -0.98 12.53
N PHE A 165 -6.13 -2.11 11.85
CA PHE A 165 -5.38 -2.16 10.60
C PHE A 165 -6.09 -1.42 9.45
N SER A 166 -7.43 -1.49 9.37
CA SER A 166 -8.17 -0.75 8.35
C SER A 166 -8.10 0.75 8.55
N LEU A 167 -8.12 1.24 9.79
CA LEU A 167 -7.96 2.67 10.09
C LEU A 167 -6.55 3.17 9.78
N LEU A 168 -5.51 2.36 10.06
CA LEU A 168 -4.14 2.66 9.66
C LEU A 168 -4.01 2.74 8.14
N ALA A 169 -4.60 1.79 7.42
CA ALA A 169 -4.61 1.81 5.96
C ALA A 169 -5.37 3.03 5.41
N LEU A 170 -6.50 3.39 6.03
CA LEU A 170 -7.29 4.56 5.67
C LEU A 170 -6.51 5.86 5.85
N GLU A 171 -5.68 5.98 6.89
CA GLU A 171 -4.83 7.15 7.14
C GLU A 171 -3.73 7.30 6.09
N ARG A 172 -3.21 6.18 5.57
CA ARG A 172 -2.12 6.16 4.58
C ARG A 172 -2.59 6.29 3.13
N LEU A 173 -3.83 5.92 2.84
CA LEU A 173 -4.32 5.75 1.47
C LEU A 173 -5.43 6.74 1.17
N GLU A 174 -5.08 7.82 0.46
CA GLU A 174 -6.01 8.89 0.08
C GLU A 174 -7.08 8.45 -0.93
N ARG A 175 -6.81 7.39 -1.70
CA ARG A 175 -7.74 6.79 -2.67
C ARG A 175 -7.79 5.30 -2.47
N SER A 176 -8.78 4.82 -1.72
CA SER A 176 -8.86 3.42 -1.32
C SER A 176 -10.27 2.88 -1.14
N LYS A 177 -10.39 1.57 -1.34
CA LYS A 177 -11.49 0.72 -0.91
C LYS A 177 -10.92 -0.32 0.07
N ILE A 178 -11.41 -0.29 1.30
CA ILE A 178 -10.97 -1.18 2.37
C ILE A 178 -12.17 -2.01 2.82
N SER A 179 -12.11 -3.32 2.60
CA SER A 179 -13.11 -4.27 3.05
C SER A 179 -12.58 -5.06 4.24
N VAL A 180 -13.32 -5.06 5.33
CA VAL A 180 -13.00 -5.69 6.61
C VAL A 180 -14.01 -6.79 6.88
N GLY A 181 -13.53 -7.97 7.25
CA GLY A 181 -14.38 -9.07 7.71
C GLY A 181 -13.81 -9.74 8.95
N GLN A 182 -14.38 -10.87 9.33
CA GLN A 182 -13.95 -11.64 10.49
C GLN A 182 -12.55 -12.23 10.28
N GLY A 183 -11.51 -11.53 10.74
CA GLY A 183 -10.12 -11.97 10.67
C GLY A 183 -9.43 -11.75 9.32
N TRP A 184 -10.00 -10.92 8.43
CA TRP A 184 -9.36 -10.55 7.17
C TRP A 184 -9.62 -9.09 6.80
N VAL A 185 -8.68 -8.51 6.05
CA VAL A 185 -8.79 -7.15 5.49
C VAL A 185 -8.31 -7.18 4.04
N LYS A 186 -9.13 -6.66 3.12
CA LYS A 186 -8.78 -6.45 1.71
C LYS A 186 -8.64 -4.95 1.47
N ILE A 187 -7.53 -4.54 0.88
CA ILE A 187 -7.21 -3.15 0.56
C ILE A 187 -6.98 -3.06 -0.94
N GLU A 188 -7.76 -2.23 -1.61
CA GLU A 188 -7.57 -1.83 -3.00
C GLU A 188 -7.33 -0.33 -3.03
N ALA A 189 -6.19 0.12 -3.55
CA ALA A 189 -5.83 1.53 -3.50
C ALA A 189 -5.01 1.99 -4.71
N ILE A 190 -4.94 3.31 -4.88
CA ILE A 190 -4.15 3.98 -5.91
C ILE A 190 -3.08 4.82 -5.20
N GLY A 191 -1.80 4.57 -5.50
CA GLY A 191 -0.71 5.47 -5.18
C GLY A 191 -0.39 6.41 -6.34
N ASP A 192 0.31 7.50 -6.09
CA ASP A 192 0.67 8.55 -7.04
C ASP A 192 1.87 8.19 -7.91
N SER A 193 2.77 7.32 -7.42
CA SER A 193 3.96 6.88 -8.17
C SER A 193 4.31 5.41 -7.88
N PRO A 194 5.12 4.76 -8.75
CA PRO A 194 5.63 3.40 -8.49
C PRO A 194 6.40 3.28 -7.16
N GLU A 195 7.18 4.29 -6.80
CA GLU A 195 7.96 4.37 -5.56
C GLU A 195 7.03 4.51 -4.36
N GLN A 196 6.03 5.39 -4.45
CA GLN A 196 5.03 5.55 -3.40
C GLN A 196 4.19 4.27 -3.23
N LYS A 197 3.80 3.61 -4.32
CA LYS A 197 3.15 2.28 -4.30
C LYS A 197 4.03 1.25 -3.59
N ALA A 198 5.33 1.18 -3.91
CA ALA A 198 6.24 0.24 -3.27
C ALA A 198 6.37 0.54 -1.78
N LYS A 199 6.53 1.82 -1.41
CA LYS A 199 6.59 2.29 -0.02
C LYS A 199 5.33 1.93 0.75
N LEU A 200 4.16 2.33 0.25
CA LEU A 200 2.85 2.07 0.88
C LEU A 200 2.57 0.57 1.00
N ARG A 201 2.86 -0.21 -0.04
CA ARG A 201 2.69 -1.67 0.00
C ARG A 201 3.59 -2.31 1.06
N ALA A 202 4.89 -1.96 1.05
CA ALA A 202 5.84 -2.49 2.00
C ALA A 202 5.49 -2.09 3.44
N GLU A 203 5.03 -0.86 3.66
CA GLU A 203 4.53 -0.39 4.94
C GLU A 203 3.31 -1.21 5.39
N LEU A 204 2.27 -1.32 4.56
CA LEU A 204 1.04 -2.02 4.93
C LEU A 204 1.26 -3.51 5.19
N VAL A 205 2.07 -4.18 4.36
CA VAL A 205 2.44 -5.60 4.58
C VAL A 205 3.19 -5.77 5.90
N ARG A 206 4.12 -4.86 6.22
CA ARG A 206 4.88 -4.88 7.48
C ARG A 206 4.00 -4.58 8.70
N ARG A 207 2.94 -3.81 8.52
CA ARG A 207 1.97 -3.41 9.56
C ARG A 207 0.85 -4.42 9.74
N THR A 208 0.69 -5.42 8.87
CA THR A 208 -0.35 -6.44 8.99
C THR A 208 -0.19 -7.22 10.30
N PRO A 209 -1.18 -7.22 11.21
CA PRO A 209 -1.18 -8.06 12.40
C PRO A 209 -1.15 -9.56 12.07
N SER A 210 -0.39 -10.35 12.83
CA SER A 210 -0.23 -11.80 12.61
C SER A 210 -1.52 -12.61 12.77
N ASN A 211 -2.53 -12.04 13.44
CA ASN A 211 -3.84 -12.67 13.67
C ASN A 211 -4.88 -12.35 12.59
N ILE A 212 -4.53 -11.63 11.52
CA ILE A 212 -5.45 -11.37 10.40
C ILE A 212 -4.82 -11.71 9.05
N ARG A 213 -5.64 -12.07 8.07
CA ARG A 213 -5.21 -12.23 6.68
C ARG A 213 -5.42 -10.94 5.91
N SER A 214 -4.35 -10.36 5.34
CA SER A 214 -4.47 -9.16 4.51
C SER A 214 -4.27 -9.46 3.02
N GLN A 215 -5.13 -8.92 2.16
CA GLN A 215 -4.87 -8.82 0.72
C GLN A 215 -4.71 -7.35 0.35
N ILE A 216 -3.52 -6.96 -0.07
CA ILE A 216 -3.19 -5.56 -0.41
C ILE A 216 -2.92 -5.48 -1.91
N LEU A 217 -3.69 -4.65 -2.61
CA LEU A 217 -3.53 -4.34 -4.02
C LEU A 217 -3.40 -2.81 -4.17
N ILE A 218 -2.22 -2.35 -4.58
CA ILE A 218 -1.98 -0.93 -4.86
C ILE A 218 -1.57 -0.81 -6.32
N SER A 219 -2.31 0.00 -7.08
CA SER A 219 -1.93 0.44 -8.42
C SER A 219 -1.19 1.79 -8.32
N ALA A 220 -0.35 2.09 -9.29
CA ALA A 220 0.22 3.43 -9.45
C ALA A 220 0.13 3.80 -10.94
N PRO A 221 -0.16 5.07 -11.26
CA PRO A 221 -0.07 5.54 -12.63
C PRO A 221 1.38 5.35 -13.10
N ARG A 222 1.53 4.98 -14.36
CA ARG A 222 2.85 4.86 -14.98
C ARG A 222 3.48 6.26 -15.03
N PRO A 223 4.77 6.40 -14.67
CA PRO A 223 5.43 7.70 -14.68
C PRO A 223 5.40 8.27 -16.10
N VAL A 224 5.12 9.57 -16.23
CA VAL A 224 5.22 10.25 -17.52
C VAL A 224 6.70 10.56 -17.77
N ILE A 225 7.22 10.11 -18.91
CA ILE A 225 8.59 10.31 -19.34
C ILE A 225 8.58 11.40 -20.41
N THR A 226 9.19 12.54 -20.12
CA THR A 226 9.33 13.67 -21.05
C THR A 226 10.71 14.30 -20.89
N PRO A 227 11.50 14.43 -21.97
CA PRO A 227 11.27 13.83 -23.29
C PRO A 227 11.35 12.29 -23.23
N PHE A 228 10.69 11.60 -24.16
CA PHE A 228 10.73 10.15 -24.24
C PHE A 228 12.01 9.72 -24.99
N THR A 229 13.03 9.28 -24.24
CA THR A 229 14.38 9.14 -24.80
C THR A 229 14.91 7.71 -24.80
N LEU A 230 15.63 7.36 -25.86
CA LEU A 230 16.47 6.17 -25.95
C LEU A 230 17.81 6.58 -26.56
N ARG A 231 18.92 6.13 -25.98
CA ARG A 231 20.26 6.35 -26.53
C ARG A 231 21.11 5.11 -26.33
N PHE A 232 21.64 4.60 -27.42
CA PHE A 232 22.45 3.39 -27.48
C PHE A 232 23.73 3.68 -28.28
N ARG A 233 24.86 3.18 -27.77
CA ARG A 233 26.19 3.45 -28.34
C ARG A 233 27.01 2.17 -28.44
N ILE A 234 27.76 2.05 -29.52
CA ILE A 234 28.73 1.00 -29.75
C ILE A 234 30.10 1.65 -29.94
N ASN A 235 31.05 1.29 -29.08
CA ASN A 235 32.46 1.66 -29.20
C ASN A 235 33.33 0.41 -29.35
N ASP A 236 34.64 0.58 -29.51
CA ASP A 236 35.62 -0.51 -29.68
C ASP A 236 35.60 -1.57 -28.56
N GLN A 237 35.08 -1.23 -27.37
CA GLN A 237 35.18 -2.09 -26.18
C GLN A 237 33.84 -2.69 -25.74
N ARG A 238 32.73 -1.98 -25.90
CA ARG A 238 31.40 -2.38 -25.40
C ARG A 238 30.25 -1.64 -26.10
N SER A 239 29.11 -2.32 -26.15
CA SER A 239 27.80 -1.70 -26.39
C SER A 239 27.18 -1.26 -25.07
N LEU A 240 26.58 -0.08 -25.01
CA LEU A 240 25.97 0.47 -23.79
C LEU A 240 24.73 1.33 -24.06
N PHE A 241 23.85 1.42 -23.06
CA PHE A 241 22.71 2.33 -23.05
C PHE A 241 22.98 3.53 -22.15
N ASP A 242 23.03 4.72 -22.73
CA ASP A 242 23.07 5.98 -21.96
C ASP A 242 21.67 6.28 -21.39
N ALA A 243 20.62 5.98 -22.17
CA ALA A 243 19.22 6.08 -21.78
C ALA A 243 18.38 4.97 -22.43
N CYS A 244 17.41 4.43 -21.70
CA CYS A 244 16.40 3.54 -22.30
C CYS A 244 15.02 3.78 -21.69
N SER A 245 14.09 4.27 -22.51
CA SER A 245 12.67 4.39 -22.17
C SER A 245 11.82 3.43 -23.00
N ALA A 246 10.76 2.88 -22.41
CA ALA A 246 9.84 1.95 -23.07
C ALA A 246 8.38 2.21 -22.67
N GLY A 247 7.45 2.17 -23.62
CA GLY A 247 6.02 2.40 -23.34
C GLY A 247 5.35 1.21 -22.64
N SER A 248 5.94 0.03 -22.82
CA SER A 248 5.44 -1.24 -22.32
C SER A 248 6.57 -2.24 -22.05
N THR A 249 6.23 -3.36 -21.40
CA THR A 249 7.15 -4.49 -21.24
C THR A 249 7.55 -5.08 -22.59
N ASP A 250 6.64 -5.12 -23.56
CA ASP A 250 6.91 -5.67 -24.89
C ASP A 250 7.89 -4.78 -25.67
N ASP A 251 7.74 -3.45 -25.59
CA ASP A 251 8.72 -2.51 -26.15
C ASP A 251 10.10 -2.70 -25.52
N ALA A 252 10.14 -2.82 -24.19
CA ALA A 252 11.41 -3.02 -23.48
C ALA A 252 12.10 -4.31 -23.93
N ASN A 253 11.34 -5.39 -24.11
CA ASN A 253 11.87 -6.66 -24.60
C ASN A 253 12.41 -6.57 -26.03
N LEU A 254 11.68 -5.88 -26.94
CA LEU A 254 12.13 -5.65 -28.32
C LEU A 254 13.46 -4.88 -28.35
N ILE A 255 13.54 -3.78 -27.60
CA ILE A 255 14.73 -2.94 -27.50
C ILE A 255 15.93 -3.74 -26.96
N LEU A 256 15.74 -4.44 -25.84
CA LEU A 256 16.81 -5.20 -25.21
C LEU A 256 17.28 -6.37 -26.07
N ASN A 257 16.39 -7.02 -26.82
CA ASN A 257 16.76 -8.10 -27.74
C ASN A 257 17.59 -7.56 -28.92
N ALA A 258 17.22 -6.41 -29.49
CA ALA A 258 18.01 -5.75 -30.54
C ALA A 258 19.40 -5.35 -30.03
N ALA A 259 19.49 -4.81 -28.81
CA ALA A 259 20.76 -4.46 -28.20
C ALA A 259 21.64 -5.70 -27.94
N LYS A 260 21.06 -6.80 -27.42
CA LYS A 260 21.79 -8.07 -27.23
C LYS A 260 22.34 -8.63 -28.53
N ALA A 261 21.55 -8.57 -29.61
CA ALA A 261 22.00 -8.96 -30.95
C ALA A 261 23.14 -8.07 -31.48
N SER A 262 23.33 -6.88 -30.89
CA SER A 262 24.38 -5.92 -31.23
C SER A 262 25.61 -6.03 -30.31
N GLY A 263 25.67 -7.05 -29.43
CA GLY A 263 26.79 -7.27 -28.50
C GLY A 263 26.63 -6.64 -27.11
N PHE A 264 25.43 -6.16 -26.75
CA PHE A 264 25.15 -5.68 -25.40
C PHE A 264 25.02 -6.86 -24.41
N ASN A 265 25.90 -6.90 -23.40
CA ASN A 265 25.93 -7.92 -22.35
C ASN A 265 25.52 -7.40 -20.96
N GLY A 266 24.96 -6.18 -20.86
CA GLY A 266 24.58 -5.57 -19.59
C GLY A 266 23.25 -6.08 -19.01
N SER A 267 23.03 -5.82 -17.72
CA SER A 267 21.80 -6.17 -16.98
C SER A 267 20.80 -5.01 -16.88
N GLN A 268 20.95 -3.98 -17.71
CA GLN A 268 20.14 -2.77 -17.66
C GLN A 268 18.67 -3.04 -18.00
N VAL A 269 17.77 -2.39 -17.27
CA VAL A 269 16.33 -2.43 -17.50
C VAL A 269 15.87 -1.08 -18.05
N CYS A 270 15.08 -1.10 -19.12
CA CYS A 270 14.50 0.13 -19.68
C CYS A 270 13.43 0.70 -18.75
N ARG A 271 13.46 2.02 -18.55
CA ARG A 271 12.48 2.74 -17.73
C ARG A 271 11.12 2.72 -18.43
N GLN A 272 10.12 2.12 -17.80
CA GLN A 272 8.78 2.01 -18.37
C GLN A 272 7.89 3.17 -17.92
N GLY A 273 7.21 3.82 -18.87
CA GLY A 273 6.37 4.98 -18.55
C GLY A 273 5.47 5.41 -19.69
N LEU A 274 4.60 6.38 -19.40
CA LEU A 274 3.78 7.09 -20.40
C LEU A 274 4.64 8.14 -21.11
N GLY A 275 4.19 8.64 -22.26
CA GLY A 275 4.91 9.64 -23.06
C GLY A 275 5.52 9.10 -24.35
N SER A 276 5.30 7.82 -24.66
CA SER A 276 5.74 7.26 -25.95
C SER A 276 5.08 8.02 -27.10
N PRO A 277 5.85 8.55 -28.07
CA PRO A 277 5.33 9.34 -29.19
C PRO A 277 4.53 8.48 -30.18
N SER A 278 4.75 7.16 -30.16
CA SER A 278 4.12 6.20 -31.07
C SER A 278 3.96 4.83 -30.39
N PRO A 279 2.90 4.07 -30.70
CA PRO A 279 2.80 2.65 -30.33
C PRO A 279 3.92 1.78 -30.93
N GLN A 280 4.61 2.27 -31.97
CA GLN A 280 5.71 1.56 -32.63
C GLN A 280 7.09 1.97 -32.11
N TRP A 281 7.17 2.62 -30.94
CA TRP A 281 8.44 3.04 -30.35
C TRP A 281 9.43 1.88 -30.18
N GLY A 282 9.01 0.76 -29.57
CA GLY A 282 9.90 -0.39 -29.37
C GLY A 282 10.42 -0.99 -30.69
N TYR A 283 9.59 -0.96 -31.74
CA TYR A 283 9.97 -1.39 -33.07
C TYR A 283 10.98 -0.44 -33.74
N ALA A 284 10.70 0.86 -33.73
CA ALA A 284 11.61 1.88 -34.28
C ALA A 284 12.97 1.86 -33.55
N ALA A 285 12.95 1.75 -32.23
CA ALA A 285 14.15 1.60 -31.41
C ALA A 285 14.96 0.36 -31.77
N ALA A 286 14.31 -0.79 -31.99
CA ALA A 286 14.99 -2.01 -32.44
C ALA A 286 15.62 -1.84 -33.84
N LEU A 287 14.93 -1.16 -34.78
CA LEU A 287 15.46 -0.89 -36.12
C LEU A 287 16.71 0.00 -36.08
N VAL A 288 16.70 1.09 -35.32
CA VAL A 288 17.84 2.02 -35.25
C VAL A 288 19.04 1.36 -34.56
N ILE A 289 18.83 0.57 -33.51
CA ILE A 289 19.88 -0.21 -32.85
C ILE A 289 20.48 -1.23 -33.83
N GLY A 290 19.63 -1.96 -34.57
CA GLY A 290 20.08 -2.91 -35.58
C GLY A 290 20.80 -2.27 -36.76
N ALA A 291 20.45 -1.04 -37.14
CA ALA A 291 21.17 -0.26 -38.15
C ALA A 291 22.56 0.14 -37.64
N LEU A 292 22.66 0.61 -36.40
CA LEU A 292 23.95 0.92 -35.78
C LEU A 292 24.86 -0.31 -35.68
N ALA A 293 24.31 -1.47 -35.33
CA ALA A 293 25.07 -2.72 -35.27
C ALA A 293 25.70 -3.11 -36.62
N LYS A 294 25.04 -2.81 -37.74
CA LYS A 294 25.57 -3.04 -39.10
C LYS A 294 26.65 -2.03 -39.49
N ILE A 295 26.61 -0.82 -38.92
CA ILE A 295 27.65 0.20 -39.09
C ILE A 295 28.88 -0.15 -38.26
N GLY A 296 28.68 -0.75 -37.08
CA GLY A 296 29.73 -1.26 -36.21
C GLY A 296 30.05 -0.30 -35.07
N GLN A 297 30.26 0.99 -35.34
CA GLN A 297 30.62 1.97 -34.32
C GLN A 297 29.88 3.30 -34.49
N GLY A 298 29.51 3.90 -33.35
CA GLY A 298 28.78 5.16 -33.31
C GLY A 298 27.69 5.16 -32.24
N SER A 299 26.70 6.03 -32.41
CA SER A 299 25.57 6.17 -31.47
C SER A 299 24.26 6.44 -32.19
N VAL A 300 23.18 5.92 -31.63
CA VAL A 300 21.81 6.31 -31.98
C VAL A 300 21.16 6.98 -30.78
N ALA A 301 20.44 8.07 -31.02
CA ALA A 301 19.56 8.68 -30.03
C ALA A 301 18.18 8.91 -30.62
N MET A 302 17.17 8.70 -29.80
CA MET A 302 15.78 8.99 -30.08
C MET A 302 15.30 9.89 -28.95
N SER A 303 14.68 11.01 -29.30
CA SER A 303 13.92 11.84 -28.37
C SER A 303 12.60 12.15 -29.02
N ASP A 304 11.52 11.62 -28.45
CA ASP A 304 10.18 11.71 -29.03
C ASP A 304 10.19 11.22 -30.50
N ALA A 305 9.76 12.03 -31.47
CA ALA A 305 9.71 11.63 -32.88
C ALA A 305 11.07 11.72 -33.60
N ASP A 306 12.06 12.38 -33.01
CA ASP A 306 13.32 12.66 -33.68
C ASP A 306 14.34 11.55 -33.42
N VAL A 307 14.92 11.03 -34.50
CA VAL A 307 15.93 9.98 -34.47
C VAL A 307 17.24 10.55 -35.01
N SER A 308 18.33 10.45 -34.25
CA SER A 308 19.68 10.75 -34.73
C SER A 308 20.51 9.47 -34.79
N LEU A 309 21.18 9.27 -35.92
CA LEU A 309 22.15 8.19 -36.11
C LEU A 309 23.49 8.81 -36.47
N THR A 310 24.49 8.58 -35.63
CA THR A 310 25.85 9.08 -35.82
C THR A 310 26.83 7.93 -35.98
N ALA A 311 27.59 7.91 -37.07
CA ALA A 311 28.71 7.00 -37.28
C ALA A 311 30.04 7.70 -37.03
N ILE A 312 31.02 6.95 -36.52
CA ILE A 312 32.38 7.46 -36.27
C ILE A 312 33.12 7.80 -37.57
N ALA A 313 34.17 8.61 -37.45
CA ALA A 313 35.08 8.85 -38.56
C ALA A 313 35.78 7.55 -39.00
N GLY A 314 36.06 7.42 -40.29
CA GLY A 314 36.61 6.20 -40.89
C GLY A 314 35.55 5.15 -41.31
N THR A 315 34.27 5.35 -40.99
CA THR A 315 33.18 4.50 -41.51
C THR A 315 33.05 4.65 -43.03
N ASP A 316 32.91 3.55 -43.78
CA ASP A 316 32.69 3.57 -45.23
C ASP A 316 31.42 4.39 -45.58
N PRO A 317 31.55 5.52 -46.32
CA PRO A 317 30.41 6.37 -46.67
C PRO A 317 29.34 5.65 -47.51
N ILE A 318 29.72 4.69 -48.35
CA ILE A 318 28.77 3.95 -49.20
C ILE A 318 27.95 2.97 -48.35
N LEU A 319 28.61 2.29 -47.42
CA LEU A 319 27.95 1.43 -46.44
C LEU A 319 26.97 2.24 -45.58
N PHE A 320 27.41 3.40 -45.07
CA PHE A 320 26.61 4.30 -44.25
C PHE A 320 25.35 4.79 -44.98
N GLU A 321 25.50 5.28 -46.21
CA GLU A 321 24.38 5.74 -47.03
C GLU A 321 23.38 4.61 -47.34
N ARG A 322 23.87 3.42 -47.65
CA ARG A 322 23.00 2.26 -47.92
C ARG A 322 22.19 1.86 -46.68
N ILE A 323 22.82 1.83 -45.51
CA ILE A 323 22.14 1.47 -44.25
C ILE A 323 21.12 2.54 -43.87
N THR A 324 21.49 3.81 -43.92
CA THR A 324 20.59 4.91 -43.52
C THR A 324 19.39 5.05 -44.45
N ARG A 325 19.55 4.90 -45.78
CA ARG A 325 18.41 4.89 -46.72
C ARG A 325 17.43 3.75 -46.46
N ARG A 326 17.95 2.56 -46.14
CA ARG A 326 17.10 1.41 -45.78
C ARG A 326 16.36 1.69 -44.47
N LEU A 327 17.06 2.23 -43.47
CA LEU A 327 16.47 2.61 -42.20
C LEU A 327 15.36 3.66 -42.39
N GLU A 328 15.59 4.71 -43.20
CA GLU A 328 14.57 5.71 -43.54
C GLU A 328 13.31 5.07 -44.16
N SER A 329 13.47 4.03 -44.99
CA SER A 329 12.32 3.34 -45.59
C SER A 329 11.59 2.35 -44.67
N GLU A 330 12.28 1.83 -43.64
CA GLU A 330 11.71 0.87 -42.68
C GLU A 330 11.17 1.56 -41.41
N LEU A 331 11.62 2.78 -41.11
CA LEU A 331 11.14 3.57 -39.99
C LEU A 331 9.67 3.98 -40.20
N PRO A 332 8.83 3.93 -39.14
CA PRO A 332 7.47 4.45 -39.21
C PRO A 332 7.43 5.95 -39.52
N ASP A 333 6.43 6.40 -40.30
CA ASP A 333 6.28 7.77 -40.80
C ASP A 333 6.36 8.88 -39.74
N VAL A 334 6.04 8.57 -38.48
CA VAL A 334 6.10 9.51 -37.36
C VAL A 334 7.54 9.87 -36.96
N PHE A 335 8.53 9.04 -37.32
CA PHE A 335 9.92 9.24 -36.93
C PHE A 335 10.74 9.92 -38.04
N VAL A 336 11.54 10.91 -37.66
CA VAL A 336 12.40 11.64 -38.59
C VAL A 336 13.85 11.28 -38.34
N LEU A 337 14.53 10.68 -39.34
CA LEU A 337 15.94 10.32 -39.24
C LEU A 337 16.84 11.50 -39.63
N GLN A 338 17.74 11.85 -38.71
CA GLN A 338 18.92 12.67 -38.94
C GLN A 338 20.15 11.77 -38.94
N LYS A 339 20.94 11.82 -40.03
CA LYS A 339 22.14 11.02 -40.19
C LYS A 339 23.38 11.90 -40.19
N THR A 340 24.39 11.50 -39.42
CA THR A 340 25.66 12.21 -39.31
C THR A 340 26.80 11.21 -39.44
N LEU A 341 27.69 11.43 -40.41
CA LEU A 341 28.97 10.74 -40.49
C LEU A 341 30.04 11.71 -40.00
N LEU A 342 30.71 11.38 -38.90
CA LEU A 342 31.80 12.20 -38.40
C LEU A 342 32.97 12.14 -39.38
N VAL A 343 33.64 13.27 -39.54
CA VAL A 343 34.86 13.41 -40.35
C VAL A 343 35.98 13.76 -39.38
N GLU A 344 37.17 13.17 -39.57
CA GLU A 344 38.35 13.61 -38.84
C GLU A 344 38.57 15.10 -39.13
N THR A 345 38.57 15.92 -38.09
CA THR A 345 38.95 17.31 -38.23
C THR A 345 40.47 17.38 -38.22
N ASP A 346 41.06 17.92 -39.30
CA ASP A 346 42.45 18.36 -39.28
C ASP A 346 42.59 19.42 -38.18
N ASP A 347 43.21 19.04 -37.06
CA ASP A 347 43.66 19.99 -36.05
C ASP A 347 44.59 20.98 -36.75
N LYS A 348 44.09 22.19 -37.03
CA LYS A 348 44.93 23.25 -37.57
C LYS A 348 46.07 23.47 -36.60
N GLU A 349 47.30 23.25 -37.06
CA GLU A 349 48.52 23.48 -36.29
C GLU A 349 48.48 24.87 -35.62
N GLY A 350 48.46 24.90 -34.28
CA GLY A 350 48.83 26.09 -33.51
C GLY A 350 47.93 26.52 -32.34
N GLN A 351 46.72 25.96 -32.14
CA GLN A 351 45.90 26.29 -30.96
C GLN A 351 45.27 25.05 -30.33
N GLU A 352 45.58 24.82 -29.05
CA GLU A 352 44.97 23.75 -28.25
C GLU A 352 43.45 23.97 -28.17
N PRO A 353 42.63 22.97 -28.57
CA PRO A 353 41.18 23.10 -28.57
C PRO A 353 40.68 23.45 -27.18
N PRO A 354 39.69 24.35 -27.06
CA PRO A 354 39.19 24.76 -25.75
C PRO A 354 38.56 23.55 -25.05
N ALA A 355 38.99 23.29 -23.82
CA ALA A 355 38.44 22.27 -22.95
C ALA A 355 37.98 22.90 -21.62
N MET A 356 36.78 22.52 -21.17
CA MET A 356 36.30 22.82 -19.81
C MET A 356 36.24 21.52 -19.02
N VAL A 357 36.77 21.54 -17.81
CA VAL A 357 36.78 20.41 -16.89
C VAL A 357 36.07 20.82 -15.61
N ALA A 358 35.12 20.02 -15.16
CA ALA A 358 34.43 20.20 -13.90
C ALA A 358 34.51 18.91 -13.06
N THR A 359 34.94 19.01 -11.81
CA THR A 359 34.96 17.90 -10.86
C THR A 359 33.97 18.14 -9.74
N LEU A 360 33.28 17.09 -9.31
CA LEU A 360 32.45 17.04 -8.10
C LEU A 360 33.04 15.99 -7.16
N SER A 361 33.54 16.42 -6.00
CA SER A 361 34.08 15.52 -4.99
C SER A 361 32.95 14.82 -4.20
N PRO A 362 33.21 13.67 -3.57
CA PRO A 362 32.25 13.00 -2.68
C PRO A 362 31.77 13.87 -1.50
N GLU A 363 32.56 14.86 -1.11
CA GLU A 363 32.24 15.83 -0.06
C GLU A 363 31.37 16.99 -0.56
N GLY A 364 31.04 17.03 -1.86
CA GLY A 364 30.21 18.06 -2.47
C GLY A 364 30.98 19.26 -3.01
N GLN A 365 32.32 19.22 -3.01
CA GLN A 365 33.13 20.32 -3.55
C GLN A 365 33.20 20.26 -5.07
N VAL A 366 32.95 21.40 -5.71
CA VAL A 366 32.96 21.55 -7.16
C VAL A 366 34.09 22.47 -7.60
N GLN A 367 34.92 21.97 -8.52
CA GLN A 367 35.91 22.80 -9.19
C GLN A 367 35.63 22.85 -10.68
N VAL A 368 35.54 24.06 -11.24
CA VAL A 368 35.31 24.28 -12.67
C VAL A 368 36.49 25.04 -13.26
N ARG A 369 37.12 24.46 -14.27
CA ARG A 369 38.28 25.01 -14.99
C ARG A 369 37.98 25.09 -16.47
N GLY A 370 38.37 26.18 -17.12
CA GLY A 370 38.28 26.27 -18.58
C GLY A 370 38.05 27.66 -19.12
N PRO A 371 37.99 27.81 -20.45
CA PRO A 371 37.79 29.11 -21.07
C PRO A 371 36.31 29.53 -21.06
N VAL A 372 36.07 30.83 -20.94
CA VAL A 372 34.76 31.49 -21.07
C VAL A 372 34.87 32.61 -22.10
N LEU A 373 33.76 32.95 -22.75
CA LEU A 373 33.76 33.89 -23.88
C LEU A 373 34.11 35.33 -23.44
N ASP A 374 33.48 35.78 -22.36
CA ASP A 374 33.60 37.14 -21.84
C ASP A 374 33.29 37.19 -20.33
N ALA A 375 33.36 38.39 -19.74
CA ALA A 375 33.08 38.62 -18.33
C ALA A 375 31.61 38.34 -17.96
N LEU A 376 30.67 38.51 -18.91
CA LEU A 376 29.26 38.21 -18.68
C LEU A 376 29.04 36.70 -18.56
N ALA A 377 29.60 35.92 -19.49
CA ALA A 377 29.58 34.47 -19.46
C ALA A 377 30.23 33.91 -18.19
N GLN A 378 31.34 34.52 -17.75
CA GLN A 378 31.99 34.17 -16.48
C GLN A 378 31.06 34.39 -15.27
N SER A 379 30.40 35.55 -15.22
CA SER A 379 29.42 35.89 -14.18
C SER A 379 28.23 34.92 -14.20
N THR A 380 27.67 34.65 -15.38
CA THR A 380 26.53 33.74 -15.54
C THR A 380 26.88 32.32 -15.11
N LEU A 381 28.04 31.81 -15.52
CA LEU A 381 28.52 30.48 -15.11
C LEU A 381 28.69 30.39 -13.59
N LYS A 382 29.23 31.45 -12.96
CA LYS A 382 29.37 31.53 -11.51
C LYS A 382 28.02 31.50 -10.80
N SER A 383 27.07 32.34 -11.22
CA SER A 383 25.72 32.37 -10.64
C SER A 383 25.01 31.05 -10.81
N PHE A 384 25.15 30.41 -11.97
CA PHE A 384 24.58 29.10 -12.23
C PHE A 384 25.19 28.04 -11.31
N ALA A 385 26.52 27.94 -11.24
CA ALA A 385 27.21 26.97 -10.38
C ALA A 385 26.84 27.16 -8.89
N PHE A 386 26.73 28.41 -8.43
CA PHE A 386 26.30 28.69 -7.05
C PHE A 386 24.85 28.32 -6.78
N ALA A 387 23.95 28.47 -7.75
CA ALA A 387 22.57 28.05 -7.62
C ALA A 387 22.43 26.51 -7.59
N THR A 388 23.27 25.82 -8.37
CA THR A 388 23.24 24.35 -8.49
C THR A 388 23.90 23.65 -7.30
N PHE A 389 25.05 24.13 -6.83
CA PHE A 389 25.90 23.42 -5.85
C PHE A 389 26.08 24.17 -4.53
N GLY A 390 25.55 25.39 -4.39
CA GLY A 390 25.78 26.25 -3.24
C GLY A 390 27.05 27.11 -3.35
N THR A 391 27.16 28.13 -2.51
CA THR A 391 28.22 29.15 -2.65
C THR A 391 29.56 28.77 -2.00
N LYS A 392 29.55 27.91 -0.98
CA LYS A 392 30.74 27.59 -0.17
C LYS A 392 31.61 26.50 -0.80
N ASP A 393 31.02 25.69 -1.66
CA ASP A 393 31.61 24.47 -2.16
C ASP A 393 32.11 24.60 -3.60
N VAL A 394 32.04 25.80 -4.19
CA VAL A 394 32.28 26.03 -5.63
C VAL A 394 33.52 26.90 -5.88
N LEU A 395 34.49 26.36 -6.60
CA LEU A 395 35.70 27.05 -7.07
C LEU A 395 35.72 27.16 -8.60
N LEU A 396 35.73 28.40 -9.13
CA LEU A 396 35.83 28.66 -10.56
C LEU A 396 37.20 29.22 -10.92
N GLU A 397 37.95 28.51 -11.75
CA GLU A 397 39.22 28.92 -12.33
C GLU A 397 39.06 29.06 -13.85
N THR A 398 38.43 30.16 -14.27
CA THR A 398 38.09 30.42 -15.67
C THR A 398 38.97 31.50 -16.29
N LYS A 399 39.25 31.36 -17.59
CA LYS A 399 40.03 32.35 -18.37
C LYS A 399 39.21 32.85 -19.55
N ILE A 400 39.26 34.14 -19.85
CA ILE A 400 38.55 34.69 -21.00
C ILE A 400 39.31 34.30 -22.28
N ARG A 401 38.60 33.77 -23.28
CA ARG A 401 39.11 33.45 -24.63
C ARG A 401 38.10 33.95 -25.67
N GLU A 402 38.56 34.84 -26.55
CA GLU A 402 37.70 35.51 -27.56
C GLU A 402 37.17 34.54 -28.64
N THR A 403 37.86 33.43 -28.88
CA THR A 403 37.48 32.42 -29.87
C THR A 403 37.05 31.12 -29.20
N LEU A 404 35.74 30.91 -29.11
CA LEU A 404 35.13 29.68 -28.62
C LEU A 404 34.06 29.16 -29.59
N PRO A 405 33.80 27.83 -29.61
CA PRO A 405 32.75 27.25 -30.43
C PRO A 405 31.38 27.86 -30.15
N ALA A 406 30.52 27.88 -31.18
CA ALA A 406 29.14 28.30 -31.01
C ALA A 406 28.43 27.44 -29.94
N GLY A 407 27.66 28.08 -29.07
CA GLY A 407 26.94 27.39 -27.99
C GLY A 407 27.80 26.95 -26.80
N TRP A 408 29.08 27.32 -26.73
CA TRP A 408 29.98 26.93 -25.63
C TRP A 408 29.40 27.19 -24.24
N SER A 409 28.86 28.39 -23.98
CA SER A 409 28.27 28.72 -22.68
C SER A 409 27.10 27.80 -22.30
N VAL A 410 26.22 27.48 -23.26
CA VAL A 410 25.11 26.56 -23.03
C VAL A 410 25.64 25.17 -22.72
N ARG A 411 26.59 24.69 -23.53
CA ARG A 411 27.24 23.38 -23.35
C ARG A 411 27.86 23.26 -21.95
N THR A 412 28.62 24.27 -21.52
CA THR A 412 29.22 24.33 -20.18
C THR A 412 28.17 24.28 -19.06
N MET A 413 27.08 25.05 -19.15
CA MET A 413 26.05 25.08 -18.10
C MET A 413 25.26 23.77 -18.03
N VAL A 414 24.90 23.19 -19.18
CA VAL A 414 24.17 21.91 -19.24
C VAL A 414 25.05 20.77 -18.69
N SER A 415 26.35 20.79 -19.00
CA SER A 415 27.33 19.85 -18.42
C SER A 415 27.39 19.95 -16.88
N LEU A 416 27.32 21.15 -16.31
CA LEU A 416 27.25 21.32 -14.85
C LEU A 416 25.92 20.84 -14.27
N ALA A 417 24.80 21.07 -14.95
CA ALA A 417 23.50 20.53 -14.54
C ALA A 417 23.53 18.99 -14.52
N ALA A 418 24.11 18.36 -15.55
CA ALA A 418 24.30 16.92 -15.59
C ALA A 418 25.20 16.42 -14.46
N LEU A 419 26.30 17.13 -14.14
CA LEU A 419 27.17 16.78 -13.01
C LEU A 419 26.44 16.82 -11.67
N SER A 420 25.46 17.71 -11.49
CA SER A 420 24.70 17.81 -10.23
C SER A 420 23.76 16.62 -9.95
N GLU A 421 23.49 15.77 -10.95
CA GLU A 421 22.73 14.54 -10.75
C GLU A 421 23.60 13.42 -10.13
N LEU A 422 24.92 13.60 -10.07
CA LEU A 422 25.87 12.63 -9.53
C LEU A 422 26.18 12.92 -8.05
N ASN A 423 26.56 11.89 -7.31
CA ASN A 423 27.11 12.06 -5.96
C ASN A 423 28.57 12.52 -6.01
N SER A 424 29.32 12.06 -7.01
CA SER A 424 30.68 12.49 -7.34
C SER A 424 30.99 12.18 -8.79
N GLY A 425 31.86 12.96 -9.42
CA GLY A 425 32.16 12.75 -10.84
C GLY A 425 33.08 13.78 -11.46
N LEU A 426 33.31 13.57 -12.76
CA LEU A 426 34.12 14.40 -13.63
C LEU A 426 33.33 14.65 -14.92
N VAL A 427 33.32 15.90 -15.36
CA VAL A 427 32.85 16.28 -16.69
C VAL A 427 33.99 16.93 -17.47
N GLU A 428 34.21 16.45 -18.68
CA GLU A 428 35.10 17.06 -19.65
C GLU A 428 34.28 17.51 -20.86
N VAL A 429 34.42 18.78 -21.20
CA VAL A 429 33.70 19.43 -22.29
C VAL A 429 34.71 19.87 -23.33
N SER A 430 34.63 19.26 -24.49
CA SER A 430 35.36 19.61 -25.70
C SER A 430 34.40 20.24 -26.73
N PRO A 431 34.90 20.83 -27.83
CA PRO A 431 34.05 21.46 -28.84
C PRO A 431 32.95 20.53 -29.38
N ASN A 432 33.32 19.26 -29.59
CA ASN A 432 32.43 18.27 -30.20
C ASN A 432 31.84 17.32 -29.15
N LEU A 433 32.60 16.90 -28.14
CA LEU A 433 32.22 15.85 -27.19
C LEU A 433 32.05 16.37 -25.76
N ILE A 434 31.06 15.84 -25.04
CA ILE A 434 30.98 15.92 -23.57
C ILE A 434 31.17 14.52 -22.99
N SER A 435 32.16 14.35 -22.12
CA SER A 435 32.36 13.11 -21.37
C SER A 435 31.95 13.33 -19.92
N ILE A 436 31.10 12.46 -19.38
CA ILE A 436 30.65 12.50 -17.99
C ILE A 436 30.90 11.14 -17.36
N SER A 437 31.60 11.11 -16.23
CA SER A 437 31.84 9.91 -15.45
C SER A 437 31.58 10.16 -13.97
N GLY A 438 31.12 9.15 -13.25
CA GLY A 438 30.91 9.29 -11.81
C GLY A 438 30.09 8.21 -11.13
N LEU A 439 29.79 8.46 -9.86
CA LEU A 439 29.05 7.55 -8.99
C LEU A 439 27.69 8.14 -8.63
N THR A 440 26.68 7.28 -8.51
CA THR A 440 25.32 7.68 -8.11
C THR A 440 24.66 6.64 -7.23
N GLY A 441 23.81 7.10 -6.31
CA GLY A 441 22.88 6.29 -5.53
C GLY A 441 21.52 6.09 -6.20
N ASP A 442 21.28 6.63 -7.40
CA ASP A 442 20.00 6.51 -8.12
C ASP A 442 20.19 5.78 -9.46
N LYS A 443 19.45 4.68 -9.65
CA LYS A 443 19.48 3.86 -10.87
C LYS A 443 18.97 4.60 -12.11
N ALA A 444 18.20 5.68 -11.95
CA ALA A 444 17.67 6.48 -13.04
C ALA A 444 18.61 7.59 -13.54
N THR A 445 19.70 7.87 -12.82
CA THR A 445 20.58 9.03 -13.06
C THR A 445 21.14 9.10 -14.48
N SER A 446 21.63 8.00 -15.05
CA SER A 446 22.15 8.00 -16.43
C SER A 446 21.10 8.45 -17.44
N THR A 447 19.84 8.03 -17.24
CA THR A 447 18.72 8.44 -18.10
C THR A 447 18.37 9.92 -17.88
N LYS A 448 18.35 10.39 -16.63
CA LYS A 448 18.12 11.82 -16.31
C LYS A 448 19.18 12.72 -16.94
N ILE A 449 20.46 12.37 -16.80
CA ILE A 449 21.57 13.10 -17.41
C ILE A 449 21.42 13.14 -18.93
N SER A 450 21.13 11.99 -19.55
CA SER A 450 20.88 11.94 -21.00
C SER A 450 19.72 12.85 -21.42
N GLN A 451 18.62 12.87 -20.66
CA GLN A 451 17.48 13.74 -20.94
C GLN A 451 17.85 15.23 -20.82
N ILE A 452 18.60 15.62 -19.78
CA ILE A 452 19.08 17.00 -19.60
C ILE A 452 19.94 17.42 -20.80
N LEU A 453 20.85 16.55 -21.25
CA LEU A 453 21.74 16.84 -22.38
C LEU A 453 20.96 16.95 -23.70
N LEU A 454 20.06 16.01 -23.97
CA LEU A 454 19.27 15.98 -25.21
C LEU A 454 18.24 17.13 -25.29
N ASP A 455 17.55 17.43 -24.19
CA ASP A 455 16.56 18.52 -24.13
C ASP A 455 17.20 19.89 -24.40
N ARG A 456 18.40 20.12 -23.85
CA ARG A 456 19.07 21.43 -23.93
C ARG A 456 19.99 21.60 -25.13
N MET A 457 20.56 20.51 -25.66
CA MET A 457 21.53 20.56 -26.76
C MET A 457 21.03 19.94 -28.07
N GLY A 458 19.88 19.26 -28.04
CA GLY A 458 19.31 18.56 -29.18
C GLY A 458 19.85 17.14 -29.37
N ASN A 459 19.17 16.36 -30.22
CA ASN A 459 19.43 14.92 -30.38
C ASN A 459 20.74 14.58 -31.08
N SER A 460 21.35 15.54 -31.79
CA SER A 460 22.65 15.38 -32.43
C SER A 460 23.83 15.64 -31.49
N ALA A 461 23.57 15.97 -30.22
CA ALA A 461 24.63 16.19 -29.24
C ALA A 461 25.48 14.93 -29.04
N LEU A 462 26.80 15.08 -29.15
CA LEU A 462 27.76 14.01 -28.90
C LEU A 462 28.19 14.06 -27.44
N PHE A 463 27.85 13.00 -26.72
CA PHE A 463 28.28 12.82 -25.35
C PHE A 463 28.46 11.34 -25.00
N GLU A 464 29.26 11.11 -23.97
CA GLU A 464 29.55 9.79 -23.39
C GLU A 464 29.26 9.82 -21.89
N LEU A 465 28.55 8.81 -21.41
CA LEU A 465 28.26 8.62 -20.00
C LEU A 465 28.93 7.34 -19.49
N ASP A 466 29.64 7.44 -18.37
CA ASP A 466 30.14 6.31 -17.58
C ASP A 466 29.71 6.48 -16.12
N VAL A 467 28.42 6.25 -15.88
CA VAL A 467 27.79 6.44 -14.57
C VAL A 467 27.60 5.09 -13.89
N THR A 468 28.15 4.95 -12.70
CA THR A 468 28.09 3.69 -11.93
C THR A 468 27.19 3.84 -10.72
N TYR A 469 26.17 2.98 -10.63
CA TYR A 469 25.34 2.85 -9.43
C TYR A 469 26.10 2.19 -8.29
N ARG A 470 25.99 2.75 -7.09
CA ARG A 470 26.50 2.21 -5.84
C ARG A 470 25.36 2.17 -4.84
N GLU A 471 25.02 0.97 -4.36
CA GLU A 471 23.96 0.78 -3.37
C GLU A 471 24.30 1.50 -2.06
N GLU A 472 25.58 1.59 -1.72
CA GLU A 472 26.03 2.32 -0.55
C GLU A 472 25.83 3.82 -0.69
N LEU A 473 25.44 4.36 -1.85
CA LEU A 473 25.09 5.77 -2.05
C LEU A 473 23.57 5.99 -2.10
N ASP A 474 22.76 4.93 -2.18
CA ASP A 474 21.30 5.00 -2.22
C ASP A 474 20.77 5.36 -0.81
N PRO A 475 20.17 6.55 -0.64
CA PRO A 475 19.67 7.01 0.65
C PRO A 475 18.54 6.13 1.20
N LEU A 476 17.82 5.38 0.35
CA LEU A 476 16.75 4.48 0.76
C LEU A 476 17.28 3.09 1.13
N ALA A 477 18.30 2.59 0.41
CA ALA A 477 18.91 1.29 0.70
C ALA A 477 19.68 1.29 2.04
N ARG A 478 20.18 2.46 2.48
CA ARG A 478 20.88 2.62 3.76
C ARG A 478 19.97 2.58 4.99
N LEU A 479 18.65 2.63 4.83
CA LEU A 479 17.75 2.69 5.98
C LEU A 479 17.68 1.34 6.68
N LEU A 480 17.93 1.31 7.99
CA LEU A 480 17.76 0.12 8.81
C LEU A 480 16.32 -0.38 8.73
N ASP A 481 16.16 -1.68 8.55
CA ASP A 481 14.84 -2.29 8.61
C ASP A 481 14.27 -2.26 10.04
N LYS A 482 13.02 -2.69 10.22
CA LYS A 482 12.37 -2.64 11.54
C LYS A 482 13.14 -3.42 12.61
N ASN A 483 13.62 -4.61 12.28
CA ASN A 483 14.21 -5.51 13.26
C ASN A 483 15.62 -5.07 13.63
N GLU A 484 16.39 -4.61 12.64
CA GLU A 484 17.72 -4.06 12.85
C GLU A 484 17.65 -2.75 13.63
N CYS A 485 16.76 -1.84 13.25
CA CYS A 485 16.51 -0.60 13.99
C CYS A 485 16.17 -0.86 15.46
N LEU A 486 15.18 -1.73 15.73
CA LEU A 486 14.79 -2.07 17.10
C LEU A 486 15.91 -2.77 17.87
N LYS A 487 16.69 -3.62 17.20
CA LYS A 487 17.82 -4.32 17.81
C LYS A 487 18.90 -3.34 18.25
N GLU A 488 19.28 -2.38 17.40
CA GLU A 488 20.28 -1.35 17.73
C GLU A 488 19.80 -0.45 18.88
N VAL A 489 18.56 0.04 18.84
CA VAL A 489 17.97 0.84 19.93
C VAL A 489 17.91 0.02 21.24
N THR A 490 17.52 -1.25 21.17
CA THR A 490 17.47 -2.12 22.35
C THR A 490 18.86 -2.39 22.92
N ASN A 491 19.87 -2.55 22.06
CA ASN A 491 21.25 -2.73 22.48
C ASN A 491 21.78 -1.49 23.19
N LEU A 492 21.47 -0.28 22.69
CA LEU A 492 21.83 0.98 23.34
C LEU A 492 21.22 1.09 24.74
N VAL A 493 19.93 0.79 24.88
CA VAL A 493 19.22 0.83 26.19
C VAL A 493 19.74 -0.24 27.15
N LYS A 494 20.17 -1.41 26.65
CA LYS A 494 20.77 -2.47 27.48
C LYS A 494 22.16 -2.10 28.00
N SER A 495 22.99 -1.52 27.13
CA SER A 495 24.36 -1.13 27.45
C SER A 495 24.41 0.11 28.35
N ASN A 496 23.50 1.07 28.11
CA ASN A 496 23.39 2.31 28.87
C ASN A 496 21.94 2.48 29.35
N LYS A 497 21.68 2.13 30.61
CA LYS A 497 20.34 2.30 31.19
C LYS A 497 19.93 3.76 31.18
N ILE A 498 18.66 4.01 30.88
CA ILE A 498 18.03 5.32 31.01
C ILE A 498 17.60 5.48 32.47
N THR A 499 18.19 6.45 33.15
CA THR A 499 18.00 6.76 34.57
C THR A 499 17.58 8.21 34.77
N PHE A 500 16.99 8.46 35.94
CA PHE A 500 16.38 9.74 36.30
C PHE A 500 16.99 10.23 37.61
N GLU A 501 17.03 11.56 37.79
CA GLU A 501 17.44 12.17 39.05
C GLU A 501 16.53 11.71 40.21
N PRO A 502 17.05 11.61 41.45
CA PRO A 502 16.28 11.11 42.59
C PRO A 502 14.97 11.89 42.79
N SER A 503 13.86 11.15 42.94
CA SER A 503 12.50 11.72 43.08
C SER A 503 12.06 12.67 41.95
N SER A 504 12.64 12.52 40.75
CA SER A 504 12.38 13.38 39.60
C SER A 504 12.05 12.57 38.33
N THR A 505 11.46 13.25 37.36
CA THR A 505 11.27 12.80 35.96
C THR A 505 12.34 13.35 35.03
N THR A 506 13.28 14.15 35.56
CA THR A 506 14.42 14.68 34.81
C THR A 506 15.43 13.57 34.53
N LEU A 507 15.80 13.42 33.26
CA LEU A 507 16.86 12.50 32.82
C LEU A 507 18.22 13.00 33.31
N ASP A 508 19.02 12.08 33.85
CA ASP A 508 20.39 12.41 34.24
C ASP A 508 21.30 12.66 33.02
N THR A 509 22.52 13.16 33.27
CA THR A 509 23.45 13.57 32.20
C THR A 509 23.89 12.39 31.32
N ASN A 510 24.00 11.17 31.88
CA ASN A 510 24.38 9.99 31.11
C ASN A 510 23.24 9.52 30.21
N SER A 511 22.02 9.60 30.71
CA SER A 511 20.80 9.25 29.98
C SER A 511 20.56 10.19 28.81
N GLN A 512 20.88 11.48 28.95
CA GLN A 512 20.84 12.41 27.82
C GLN A 512 21.78 11.99 26.67
N LYS A 513 22.99 11.49 26.98
CA LYS A 513 23.90 10.94 25.96
C LYS A 513 23.33 9.68 25.29
N THR A 514 22.69 8.81 26.07
CA THR A 514 21.99 7.64 25.54
C THR A 514 20.83 8.04 24.63
N ILE A 515 20.06 9.07 24.98
CA ILE A 515 18.98 9.60 24.14
C ILE A 515 19.52 10.14 22.82
N ALA A 516 20.63 10.88 22.83
CA ALA A 516 21.27 11.37 21.61
C ALA A 516 21.72 10.22 20.70
N ALA A 517 22.34 9.17 21.27
CA ALA A 517 22.74 7.99 20.52
C ALA A 517 21.53 7.22 19.95
N ILE A 518 20.43 7.12 20.70
CA ILE A 518 19.18 6.54 20.22
C ILE A 518 18.62 7.38 19.06
N ALA A 519 18.60 8.70 19.19
CA ALA A 519 18.12 9.59 18.13
C ALA A 519 18.94 9.46 16.83
N GLU A 520 20.25 9.29 16.94
CA GLU A 520 21.14 9.02 15.79
C GLU A 520 20.76 7.71 15.08
N VAL A 521 20.59 6.61 15.82
CA VAL A 521 20.12 5.34 15.24
C VAL A 521 18.73 5.49 14.61
N LEU A 522 17.80 6.16 15.30
CA LEU A 522 16.44 6.39 14.80
C LEU A 522 16.40 7.22 13.52
N SER A 523 17.39 8.10 13.29
CA SER A 523 17.52 8.86 12.05
C SER A 523 17.90 7.99 10.84
N GLN A 524 18.53 6.84 11.10
CA GLN A 524 18.96 5.86 10.10
C GLN A 524 17.92 4.76 9.88
N CYS A 525 16.85 4.73 10.68
CA CYS A 525 15.78 3.75 10.51
C CYS A 525 14.81 4.16 9.41
N ALA A 526 14.28 3.16 8.69
CA ALA A 526 13.03 3.34 7.96
C ALA A 526 11.92 3.81 8.93
N GLU A 527 10.79 4.36 8.47
CA GLU A 527 9.70 4.80 9.37
C GLU A 527 9.14 3.62 10.22
N VAL A 528 9.65 3.44 11.44
CA VAL A 528 9.26 2.41 12.41
C VAL A 528 8.42 3.05 13.52
N GLN A 529 7.26 2.48 13.88
CA GLN A 529 6.58 2.93 15.11
C GLN A 529 7.27 2.30 16.32
N ILE A 530 7.62 3.12 17.31
CA ILE A 530 8.34 2.71 18.51
C ILE A 530 7.55 3.16 19.73
N GLU A 531 7.28 2.20 20.60
CA GLU A 531 6.69 2.45 21.91
C GLU A 531 7.79 2.58 22.96
N ILE A 532 7.71 3.63 23.76
CA ILE A 532 8.56 3.92 24.90
C ILE A 532 7.81 3.47 26.14
N GLY A 533 8.18 2.30 26.67
CA GLY A 533 7.59 1.73 27.89
C GLY A 533 8.29 2.25 29.15
N GLY A 534 7.56 2.88 30.04
CA GLY A 534 8.02 3.25 31.38
C GLY A 534 7.64 2.17 32.40
N HIS A 535 8.54 1.89 33.34
CA HIS A 535 8.28 0.95 34.45
C HIS A 535 8.79 1.53 35.77
N THR A 536 8.10 1.23 36.87
CA THR A 536 8.56 1.48 38.25
C THR A 536 8.79 0.16 38.98
N ASP A 537 9.42 0.22 40.16
CA ASP A 537 9.46 -0.91 41.08
C ASP A 537 8.10 -1.12 41.77
N SER A 538 7.96 -2.22 42.50
CA SER A 538 6.71 -2.60 43.17
C SER A 538 6.46 -1.87 44.50
N GLN A 539 7.25 -0.83 44.81
CA GLN A 539 7.13 -0.05 46.03
C GLN A 539 6.22 1.15 45.77
N GLY A 540 5.28 1.44 46.68
CA GLY A 540 4.33 2.54 46.51
C GLY A 540 2.94 2.11 46.02
N GLY A 541 2.02 3.08 45.96
CA GLY A 541 0.65 2.84 45.51
C GLY A 541 0.58 2.68 43.99
N GLU A 542 -0.28 1.78 43.51
CA GLU A 542 -0.45 1.45 42.08
C GLU A 542 -0.67 2.70 41.21
N GLU A 543 -1.55 3.61 41.64
CA GLU A 543 -1.83 4.87 40.93
C GLU A 543 -0.61 5.80 40.89
N MET A 544 0.17 5.85 41.97
CA MET A 544 1.39 6.66 42.03
C MET A 544 2.47 6.09 41.10
N ASN A 545 2.59 4.77 41.06
CA ASN A 545 3.54 4.05 40.21
C ASN A 545 3.21 4.19 38.73
N LEU A 546 1.93 4.07 38.36
CA LEU A 546 1.47 4.27 36.99
C LEU A 546 1.70 5.71 36.51
N ASN A 547 1.40 6.70 37.35
CA ASN A 547 1.65 8.11 37.02
C ASN A 547 3.15 8.40 36.86
N LEU A 548 3.99 7.78 37.69
CA LEU A 548 5.44 7.94 37.62
C LEU A 548 6.03 7.23 36.38
N SER A 549 5.57 6.02 36.05
CA SER A 549 6.01 5.29 34.86
C SER A 549 5.63 6.01 33.57
N GLN A 550 4.41 6.54 33.48
CA GLN A 550 3.96 7.36 32.35
C GLN A 550 4.79 8.65 32.23
N SER A 551 4.97 9.39 33.32
CA SER A 551 5.72 10.66 33.31
C SER A 551 7.18 10.46 32.88
N ARG A 552 7.79 9.33 33.23
CA ARG A 552 9.14 8.95 32.79
C ARG A 552 9.18 8.60 31.29
N ALA A 553 8.21 7.85 30.80
CA ALA A 553 8.09 7.55 29.37
C ALA A 553 7.89 8.83 28.52
N ASP A 554 7.07 9.76 29.01
CA ASP A 554 6.85 11.07 28.38
C ASP A 554 8.11 11.94 28.38
N SER A 555 8.91 11.86 29.45
CA SER A 555 10.18 12.59 29.55
C SER A 555 11.20 12.09 28.52
N VAL A 556 11.26 10.77 28.31
CA VAL A 556 12.08 10.16 27.23
C VAL A 556 11.58 10.56 25.84
N LEU A 557 10.26 10.52 25.61
CA LEU A 557 9.65 10.97 24.36
C LEU A 557 9.99 12.43 24.06
N ASN A 558 9.87 13.30 25.06
CA ASN A 558 10.19 14.73 24.93
C ASN A 558 11.69 14.98 24.67
N ALA A 559 12.57 14.17 25.25
CA ALA A 559 14.00 14.25 25.01
C ALA A 559 14.37 13.80 23.58
N LEU A 560 13.77 12.72 23.08
CA LEU A 560 13.92 12.32 21.66
C LEU A 560 13.35 13.36 20.69
N ARG A 561 12.29 14.06 21.10
CA ARG A 561 11.74 15.19 20.34
C ARG A 561 12.73 16.35 20.24
N SER A 562 13.43 16.71 21.32
CA SER A 562 14.46 17.76 21.25
C SER A 562 15.62 17.40 20.33
N GLU A 563 15.89 16.11 20.15
CA GLU A 563 16.85 15.58 19.18
C GLU A 563 16.29 15.48 17.73
N LYS A 564 15.14 16.12 17.46
CA LYS A 564 14.48 16.19 16.13
C LYS A 564 14.02 14.84 15.56
N VAL A 565 13.78 13.83 16.39
CA VAL A 565 13.15 12.57 15.95
C VAL A 565 11.70 12.84 15.55
N LYS A 566 11.26 12.27 14.42
CA LYS A 566 9.89 12.46 13.90
C LYS A 566 8.85 11.93 14.89
N MET A 567 7.98 12.81 15.41
CA MET A 567 6.98 12.46 16.43
C MET A 567 5.89 11.47 15.96
N LYS A 568 5.59 11.43 14.65
CA LYS A 568 4.53 10.57 14.10
C LYS A 568 4.81 9.07 14.26
N THR A 569 6.02 8.72 14.72
CA THR A 569 6.49 7.33 14.84
C THR A 569 6.79 6.92 16.29
N LEU A 570 6.53 7.76 17.29
CA LEU A 570 6.84 7.47 18.70
C LEU A 570 5.58 7.58 19.58
N THR A 571 5.39 6.62 20.48
CA THR A 571 4.34 6.63 21.53
C THR A 571 4.96 6.34 22.89
N SER A 572 4.46 6.94 23.97
CA SER A 572 4.89 6.70 25.35
C SER A 572 3.78 6.07 26.18
N ILE A 573 4.07 4.98 26.89
CA ILE A 573 3.12 4.27 27.76
C ILE A 573 3.81 3.92 29.08
N GLY A 574 3.18 4.26 30.20
CA GLY A 574 3.54 3.79 31.54
C GLY A 574 2.86 2.46 31.87
N TYR A 575 3.62 1.54 32.46
CA TYR A 575 3.15 0.24 32.96
C TYR A 575 3.30 0.12 34.47
#